data_AF-A0A6J2Y7I2-F1
#
_entry.id   AF-A0A6J2Y7I2-F1
#
_cell.length_a   1.000
_cell.length_b   1.000
_cell.length_c   1.000
_cell.angle_alpha   90.00
_cell.angle_beta   90.00
_cell.angle_gamma   90.00
#
_symmetry.space_group_name_H-M   'P 1'
#
loop_
_entity.id
_entity.type
_entity.pdbx_description
1 polymer ?
#
loop_
_entity_poly.entity_id
_entity_poly.type
_entity_poly.pdbx_seq_one_letter_code
_entity_poly.pdbx_strand_id
1 'polypeptide(L)'
;EQIRKRKEEEERIAAQNEFLNRSLRGSRKLQALESKPQGTINDAYEDEVTDFTSESSEEEKECVHSAYAYGDLVDAVQRLQLQLKKTSAGSGISGLEGRIAAIQSLLLSPQFGRALAIHNKIQAVRSQTSVRTQPIAQNALRDAQDALGNSQSAYAVELATLLTGYEFEGLMVAHDGVASTLPPDSTSPPPQPPLGLPAIRSSRYGSEDNIKIIRIEKTTEPLGATVRNEGDAVIIGRVVRGGAAEKSGLLHEGDEILEVNSIEMRGKSVNAVCDILKDMEGSLTILIIPASQS
;
A
#
# COMPACT_ATOMS: atom_id res chain seq x y z
N GLU A 1 49.18 31.48 34.35
CA GLU A 1 49.25 30.12 33.77
C GLU A 1 48.31 29.88 32.58
N GLN A 2 47.06 30.37 32.59
CA GLN A 2 46.10 30.10 31.50
C GLN A 2 46.50 30.65 30.12
N ILE A 3 47.22 31.77 30.06
CA ILE A 3 47.68 32.38 28.80
C ILE A 3 48.82 31.55 28.16
N ARG A 4 49.66 30.91 28.98
CA ARG A 4 50.76 30.06 28.47
C ARG A 4 50.23 28.76 27.86
N LYS A 5 49.23 28.13 28.50
CA LYS A 5 48.58 26.92 27.98
C LYS A 5 47.86 27.15 26.66
N ARG A 6 47.17 28.29 26.48
CA ARG A 6 46.51 28.62 25.21
C ARG A 6 47.52 28.83 24.06
N LYS A 7 48.66 29.47 24.35
CA LYS A 7 49.71 29.69 23.35
C LYS A 7 50.38 28.38 22.90
N GLU A 8 50.64 27.45 23.82
CA GLU A 8 51.20 26.13 23.51
C GLU A 8 50.22 25.26 22.68
N GLU A 9 48.92 25.37 22.93
CA GLU A 9 47.90 24.63 22.19
C GLU A 9 47.72 25.16 20.76
N GLU A 10 47.72 26.48 20.59
CA GLU A 10 47.64 27.14 19.29
C GLU A 10 48.89 26.85 18.43
N GLU A 11 50.07 26.84 19.04
CA GLU A 11 51.34 26.49 18.37
C GLU A 11 51.37 25.01 17.96
N ARG A 12 50.77 24.11 18.76
CA ARG A 12 50.65 22.69 18.41
C ARG A 12 49.71 22.46 17.23
N ILE A 13 48.60 23.19 17.17
CA ILE A 13 47.65 23.12 16.04
C ILE A 13 48.27 23.71 14.78
N ALA A 14 49.00 24.84 14.89
CA ALA A 14 49.70 25.44 13.78
C ALA A 14 50.78 24.50 13.20
N ALA A 15 51.57 23.84 14.04
CA ALA A 15 52.58 22.88 13.61
C ALA A 15 51.95 21.64 12.93
N GLN A 16 50.80 21.18 13.41
CA GLN A 16 50.07 20.06 12.80
C GLN A 16 49.51 20.44 11.42
N ASN A 17 48.94 21.64 11.27
CA ASN A 17 48.44 22.15 10.00
C ASN A 17 49.56 22.43 8.99
N GLU A 18 50.71 22.91 9.45
CA GLU A 18 51.88 23.12 8.59
C GLU A 18 52.44 21.78 8.07
N PHE A 19 52.49 20.75 8.92
CA PHE A 19 52.90 19.40 8.50
C PHE A 19 51.94 18.79 7.45
N LEU A 20 50.63 18.98 7.63
CA LEU A 20 49.63 18.50 6.68
C LEU A 20 49.72 19.23 5.32
N ASN A 21 49.90 20.56 5.35
CA ASN A 21 50.07 21.37 4.15
C ASN A 21 51.40 21.08 3.41
N ARG A 22 52.46 20.75 4.13
CA ARG A 22 53.76 20.41 3.53
C ARG A 22 53.73 19.06 2.79
N SER A 23 52.90 18.11 3.25
CA SER A 23 52.71 16.81 2.60
C SER A 23 51.89 16.89 1.30
N LEU A 24 50.94 17.82 1.19
CA LEU A 24 50.08 17.93 0.00
C LEU A 24 50.75 18.65 -1.17
N ARG A 25 51.70 19.56 -0.92
CA ARG A 25 52.39 20.32 -1.98
C ARG A 25 53.53 19.56 -2.68
N GLY A 26 54.08 18.51 -2.07
CA GLY A 26 55.24 17.79 -2.59
C GLY A 26 54.92 16.70 -3.62
N SER A 27 53.65 16.27 -3.72
CA SER A 27 53.27 15.12 -4.54
C SER A 27 52.61 15.53 -5.85
N ARG A 28 53.38 15.47 -6.96
CA ARG A 28 52.88 15.71 -8.33
C ARG A 28 51.66 14.84 -8.70
N LYS A 29 51.49 13.68 -8.06
CA LYS A 29 50.35 12.78 -8.30
C LYS A 29 49.02 13.32 -7.74
N LEU A 30 49.04 14.06 -6.63
CA LEU A 30 47.82 14.61 -6.00
C LEU A 30 47.33 15.89 -6.69
N GLN A 31 48.25 16.72 -7.20
CA GLN A 31 47.91 17.90 -8.00
C GLN A 31 47.19 17.56 -9.33
N ALA A 32 47.49 16.39 -9.90
CA ALA A 32 46.83 15.92 -11.12
C ALA A 32 45.36 15.50 -10.88
N LEU A 33 45.06 14.93 -9.70
CA LEU A 33 43.72 14.46 -9.32
C LEU A 33 42.75 15.61 -8.99
N GLU A 34 43.25 16.76 -8.52
CA GLU A 34 42.44 17.97 -8.30
C GLU A 34 41.99 18.61 -9.63
N SER A 35 42.80 18.50 -10.69
CA SER A 35 42.50 19.07 -12.01
C SER A 35 41.55 18.23 -12.86
N LYS A 36 41.31 16.96 -12.51
CA LYS A 36 40.43 16.05 -13.25
C LYS A 36 39.93 14.91 -12.35
N PRO A 37 38.68 14.97 -11.84
CA PRO A 37 38.10 13.84 -11.15
C PRO A 37 37.62 12.81 -12.18
N GLN A 38 38.47 11.83 -12.50
CA GLN A 38 38.04 10.59 -13.14
C GLN A 38 38.29 9.44 -12.17
N GLY A 39 37.26 9.08 -11.41
CA GLY A 39 37.22 7.85 -10.65
C GLY A 39 36.55 6.76 -11.49
N THR A 40 37.30 5.72 -11.84
CA THR A 40 36.73 4.41 -12.19
C THR A 40 36.62 3.62 -10.90
N ILE A 41 35.40 3.22 -10.53
CA ILE A 41 35.13 2.36 -9.38
C ILE A 41 35.68 0.97 -9.70
N ASN A 42 36.39 0.37 -8.75
CA ASN A 42 37.05 -0.92 -8.88
C ASN A 42 36.36 -1.89 -7.92
N ASP A 43 35.36 -2.62 -8.39
CA ASP A 43 34.44 -3.46 -7.58
C ASP A 43 35.05 -4.83 -7.18
N ALA A 44 36.32 -4.88 -6.79
CA ALA A 44 37.05 -6.14 -6.61
C ALA A 44 37.33 -6.52 -5.14
N TYR A 45 36.57 -6.02 -4.17
CA TYR A 45 36.71 -6.41 -2.76
C TYR A 45 35.34 -6.41 -2.07
N GLU A 46 34.78 -7.60 -1.83
CA GLU A 46 33.62 -7.81 -0.95
C GLU A 46 34.13 -8.11 0.46
N ASP A 47 33.85 -7.23 1.42
CA ASP A 47 33.95 -7.54 2.84
C ASP A 47 32.65 -8.24 3.26
N GLU A 48 32.76 -9.47 3.75
CA GLU A 48 31.66 -10.18 4.42
C GLU A 48 31.32 -9.48 5.74
N VAL A 49 30.49 -8.45 5.67
CA VAL A 49 29.69 -7.96 6.79
C VAL A 49 28.25 -7.94 6.33
N THR A 50 27.53 -8.98 6.72
CA THR A 50 26.08 -9.15 6.55
C THR A 50 25.33 -8.13 7.41
N ASP A 51 25.34 -6.87 6.97
CA ASP A 51 24.28 -5.93 7.31
C ASP A 51 23.14 -6.15 6.31
N PHE A 52 21.99 -6.55 6.83
CA PHE A 52 20.80 -6.90 6.07
C PHE A 52 20.21 -5.65 5.39
N THR A 53 20.85 -5.20 4.32
CA THR A 53 20.20 -4.46 3.25
C THR A 53 19.93 -5.44 2.14
N SER A 54 18.83 -6.18 2.30
CA SER A 54 18.27 -6.94 1.19
C SER A 54 17.85 -5.92 0.13
N GLU A 55 18.75 -5.63 -0.80
CA GLU A 55 18.39 -5.31 -2.18
C GLU A 55 17.66 -6.55 -2.73
N SER A 56 16.41 -6.72 -2.32
CA SER A 56 15.46 -7.41 -3.16
C SER A 56 15.29 -6.51 -4.36
N SER A 57 15.89 -6.92 -5.47
CA SER A 57 15.38 -6.69 -6.80
C SER A 57 13.91 -7.11 -6.81
N GLU A 58 13.04 -6.23 -6.32
CA GLU A 58 11.62 -6.26 -6.60
C GLU A 58 11.54 -5.98 -8.09
N GLU A 59 11.63 -7.06 -8.88
CA GLU A 59 10.85 -7.13 -10.09
C GLU A 59 9.46 -6.64 -9.68
N GLU A 60 9.10 -5.41 -10.04
CA GLU A 60 7.74 -4.91 -10.01
C GLU A 60 6.92 -5.87 -10.89
N LYS A 61 6.56 -7.03 -10.33
CA LYS A 61 5.60 -7.94 -10.89
C LYS A 61 4.29 -7.23 -10.74
N GLU A 62 4.00 -6.47 -11.78
CA GLU A 62 2.74 -5.82 -12.09
C GLU A 62 1.61 -6.61 -11.44
N CYS A 63 1.00 -5.99 -10.43
CA CYS A 63 -0.02 -6.62 -9.61
C CYS A 63 -1.13 -7.13 -10.53
N VAL A 64 -1.17 -8.44 -10.78
CA VAL A 64 -2.19 -9.12 -11.62
C VAL A 64 -3.55 -9.11 -10.92
N HIS A 65 -3.73 -8.27 -9.89
CA HIS A 65 -4.87 -8.28 -9.00
C HIS A 65 -5.74 -7.03 -9.04
N SER A 66 -5.47 -6.10 -9.97
CA SER A 66 -6.44 -5.04 -10.24
C SER A 66 -7.64 -5.63 -11.00
N ALA A 67 -8.80 -5.65 -10.35
CA ALA A 67 -10.05 -6.07 -10.98
C ALA A 67 -10.46 -4.98 -11.99
N TYR A 68 -10.26 -5.25 -13.28
CA TYR A 68 -10.68 -4.33 -14.34
C TYR A 68 -12.14 -4.58 -14.73
N ALA A 69 -12.93 -3.52 -14.84
CA ALA A 69 -14.27 -3.65 -15.39
C ALA A 69 -14.19 -3.95 -16.90
N TYR A 70 -15.12 -4.76 -17.37
CA TYR A 70 -15.19 -5.12 -18.78
C TYR A 70 -15.32 -3.89 -19.70
N GLY A 71 -16.10 -2.88 -19.29
CA GLY A 71 -16.26 -1.63 -20.02
C GLY A 71 -14.94 -0.86 -20.17
N ASP A 72 -14.15 -0.76 -19.10
CA ASP A 72 -12.87 -0.05 -19.10
C ASP A 72 -11.86 -0.70 -20.05
N LEU A 73 -11.83 -2.03 -20.09
CA LEU A 73 -10.97 -2.79 -21.01
C LEU A 73 -11.36 -2.55 -22.47
N VAL A 74 -12.66 -2.57 -22.77
CA VAL A 74 -13.17 -2.31 -24.12
C VAL A 74 -12.86 -0.86 -24.55
N ASP A 75 -13.11 0.10 -23.67
CA ASP A 75 -12.83 1.52 -23.91
C ASP A 75 -11.33 1.78 -24.11
N ALA A 76 -10.47 1.14 -23.31
CA ALA A 76 -9.02 1.25 -23.44
C ALA A 76 -8.53 0.72 -24.80
N VAL A 77 -9.03 -0.46 -25.22
CA VAL A 77 -8.70 -1.06 -26.51
C VAL A 77 -9.21 -0.19 -27.66
N GLN A 78 -10.43 0.35 -27.56
CA GLN A 78 -10.99 1.24 -28.59
C GLN A 78 -10.20 2.55 -28.72
N ARG A 79 -9.79 3.15 -27.59
CA ARG A 79 -8.90 4.33 -27.58
C ARG A 79 -7.56 4.02 -28.23
N LEU A 80 -6.96 2.87 -27.93
CA LEU A 80 -5.69 2.47 -28.51
C LEU A 80 -5.77 2.27 -30.02
N GLN A 81 -6.86 1.67 -30.52
CA GLN A 81 -7.13 1.56 -31.96
C GLN A 81 -7.27 2.91 -32.64
N LEU A 82 -8.01 3.85 -32.03
CA LEU A 82 -8.18 5.21 -32.55
C LEU A 82 -6.84 5.97 -32.62
N GLN A 83 -5.97 5.79 -31.63
CA GLN A 83 -4.64 6.40 -31.63
C GLN A 83 -3.75 5.80 -32.72
N LEU A 84 -3.76 4.47 -32.88
CA LEU A 84 -2.98 3.81 -33.92
C LEU A 84 -3.45 4.16 -35.33
N LYS A 85 -4.76 4.31 -35.54
CA LYS A 85 -5.32 4.74 -36.82
C LYS A 85 -4.96 6.19 -37.16
N LYS A 86 -4.71 7.03 -36.15
CA LYS A 86 -4.22 8.41 -36.32
C LYS A 86 -2.72 8.48 -36.60
N THR A 87 -1.94 7.57 -36.04
CA THR A 87 -0.46 7.54 -36.16
C THR A 87 0.05 6.62 -37.27
N SER A 88 -0.79 5.77 -37.86
CA SER A 88 -0.44 4.83 -38.93
C SER A 88 -0.07 5.46 -40.27
N ALA A 89 -0.16 6.79 -40.41
CA ALA A 89 0.16 7.50 -41.64
C ALA A 89 1.67 7.53 -41.98
N GLY A 90 2.57 6.94 -41.18
CA GLY A 90 4.01 6.96 -41.52
C GLY A 90 4.96 6.09 -40.70
N SER A 91 4.50 5.14 -39.87
CA SER A 91 5.40 4.33 -39.04
C SER A 91 5.01 2.83 -39.08
N GLY A 92 6.00 1.95 -38.96
CA GLY A 92 5.90 0.49 -39.16
C GLY A 92 5.11 -0.28 -38.08
N ILE A 93 3.96 0.25 -37.65
CA ILE A 93 3.14 -0.25 -36.54
C ILE A 93 2.04 -1.24 -37.00
N SER A 94 2.04 -1.68 -38.27
CA SER A 94 1.00 -2.55 -38.85
C SER A 94 0.81 -3.86 -38.10
N GLY A 95 1.89 -4.41 -37.51
CA GLY A 95 1.80 -5.61 -36.68
C GLY A 95 1.03 -5.42 -35.37
N LEU A 96 0.99 -4.20 -34.82
CA LEU A 96 0.30 -3.91 -33.57
C LEU A 96 -1.21 -3.76 -33.77
N GLU A 97 -1.62 -3.20 -34.91
CA GLU A 97 -3.04 -3.07 -35.28
C GLU A 97 -3.73 -4.44 -35.32
N GLY A 98 -3.08 -5.45 -35.93
CA GLY A 98 -3.59 -6.82 -35.97
C GLY A 98 -3.70 -7.48 -34.58
N ARG A 99 -2.72 -7.26 -33.70
CA ARG A 99 -2.76 -7.76 -32.32
C ARG A 99 -3.90 -7.13 -31.52
N ILE A 100 -4.13 -5.84 -31.70
CA ILE A 100 -5.21 -5.14 -30.99
C ILE A 100 -6.57 -5.54 -31.52
N ALA A 101 -6.72 -5.78 -32.82
CA ALA A 101 -7.93 -6.36 -33.39
C ALA A 101 -8.22 -7.76 -32.82
N ALA A 102 -7.18 -8.59 -32.62
CA ALA A 102 -7.33 -9.89 -31.98
C ALA A 102 -7.78 -9.76 -30.50
N ILE A 103 -7.20 -8.81 -29.75
CA ILE A 103 -7.63 -8.50 -28.37
C ILE A 103 -9.08 -8.03 -28.36
N GLN A 104 -9.48 -7.15 -29.28
CA GLN A 104 -10.86 -6.69 -29.37
C GLN A 104 -11.83 -7.84 -29.64
N SER A 105 -11.48 -8.76 -30.55
CA SER A 105 -12.29 -9.96 -30.83
C SER A 105 -12.42 -10.85 -29.60
N LEU A 106 -11.33 -11.01 -28.84
CA LEU A 106 -11.34 -11.76 -27.58
C LEU A 106 -12.23 -11.08 -26.53
N LEU A 107 -12.11 -9.76 -26.36
CA LEU A 107 -12.93 -9.00 -25.43
C LEU A 107 -14.41 -9.07 -25.81
N LEU A 108 -14.74 -8.94 -27.10
CA LEU A 108 -16.12 -9.05 -27.60
C LEU A 108 -16.70 -10.47 -27.48
N SER A 109 -15.88 -11.48 -27.19
CA SER A 109 -16.36 -12.83 -26.95
C SER A 109 -17.22 -12.88 -25.68
N PRO A 110 -18.47 -13.37 -25.74
CA PRO A 110 -19.32 -13.50 -24.57
C PRO A 110 -18.77 -14.49 -23.54
N GLN A 111 -17.91 -15.43 -23.95
CA GLN A 111 -17.26 -16.37 -23.05
C GLN A 111 -16.20 -15.67 -22.19
N PHE A 112 -15.44 -14.76 -22.80
CA PHE A 112 -14.42 -13.98 -22.09
C PHE A 112 -15.08 -13.04 -21.06
N GLY A 113 -16.14 -12.32 -21.45
CA GLY A 113 -16.86 -11.44 -20.53
C GLY A 113 -17.41 -12.19 -19.30
N ARG A 114 -17.95 -13.39 -19.48
CA ARG A 114 -18.40 -14.24 -18.35
C ARG A 114 -17.23 -14.71 -17.47
N ALA A 115 -16.14 -15.16 -18.10
CA ALA A 115 -14.96 -15.61 -17.37
C ALA A 115 -14.35 -14.48 -16.53
N LEU A 116 -14.26 -13.27 -17.09
CA LEU A 116 -13.79 -12.08 -16.40
C LEU A 116 -14.71 -11.69 -15.25
N ALA A 117 -16.03 -11.73 -15.45
CA ALA A 117 -17.00 -11.44 -14.38
C ALA A 117 -16.86 -12.44 -13.21
N ILE A 118 -16.70 -13.72 -13.50
CA ILE A 118 -16.46 -14.77 -12.49
C ILE A 118 -15.13 -14.52 -11.77
N HIS A 119 -14.07 -14.23 -12.52
CA HIS A 119 -12.75 -13.92 -11.98
C HIS A 119 -12.80 -12.73 -11.02
N ASN A 120 -13.37 -11.61 -11.46
CA ASN A 120 -13.51 -10.39 -10.64
C ASN A 120 -14.34 -10.67 -9.38
N LYS A 121 -15.40 -11.49 -9.47
CA LYS A 121 -16.21 -11.85 -8.31
C LYS A 121 -15.46 -12.73 -7.32
N ILE A 122 -14.70 -13.72 -7.79
CA ILE A 122 -13.85 -14.57 -6.94
C ILE A 122 -12.79 -13.71 -6.24
N GLN A 123 -12.17 -12.79 -6.96
CA GLN A 123 -11.16 -11.88 -6.45
C GLN A 123 -11.70 -10.91 -5.39
N ALA A 124 -12.92 -10.39 -5.58
CA ALA A 124 -13.58 -9.56 -4.58
C ALA A 124 -13.83 -10.29 -3.25
N VAL A 125 -14.05 -11.61 -3.29
CA VAL A 125 -14.18 -12.44 -2.08
C VAL A 125 -12.81 -12.76 -1.49
N ARG A 126 -11.83 -13.14 -2.33
CA ARG A 126 -10.46 -13.48 -1.87
C ARG A 126 -9.76 -12.33 -1.15
N SER A 127 -9.91 -11.11 -1.65
CA SER A 127 -9.35 -9.89 -1.02
C SER A 127 -9.92 -9.58 0.37
N GLN A 128 -10.99 -10.25 0.79
CA GLN A 128 -11.59 -10.11 2.12
C GLN A 128 -11.12 -11.20 3.10
N THR A 129 -10.42 -12.23 2.62
CA THR A 129 -9.93 -13.33 3.47
C THR A 129 -8.62 -12.91 4.14
N SER A 130 -8.67 -12.70 5.46
CA SER A 130 -7.59 -12.06 6.23
C SER A 130 -6.39 -12.94 6.57
N VAL A 131 -6.45 -14.26 6.32
CA VAL A 131 -5.42 -15.21 6.79
C VAL A 131 -4.78 -15.92 5.61
N ARG A 132 -3.46 -15.77 5.50
CA ARG A 132 -2.62 -16.53 4.55
C ARG A 132 -2.67 -18.00 4.91
N THR A 133 -3.20 -18.82 4.00
CA THR A 133 -3.11 -20.28 4.10
C THR A 133 -1.69 -20.71 3.72
N GLN A 134 -1.02 -21.46 4.60
CA GLN A 134 0.29 -22.06 4.32
C GLN A 134 0.07 -23.49 3.82
N PRO A 135 0.84 -23.98 2.82
CA PRO A 135 0.66 -25.32 2.26
C PRO A 135 1.30 -26.40 3.15
N ILE A 136 0.86 -26.48 4.40
CA ILE A 136 1.41 -27.39 5.43
C ILE A 136 0.33 -28.24 6.11
N ALA A 137 -0.92 -28.14 5.67
CA ALA A 137 -2.03 -28.76 6.37
C ALA A 137 -1.98 -30.29 6.32
N GLN A 138 -1.50 -30.88 5.21
CA GLN A 138 -1.25 -32.32 5.13
C GLN A 138 -0.15 -32.80 6.07
N ASN A 139 0.93 -32.03 6.22
CA ASN A 139 2.02 -32.36 7.14
C ASN A 139 1.53 -32.28 8.59
N ALA A 140 0.81 -31.20 8.93
CA ALA A 140 0.20 -31.04 10.24
C ALA A 140 -0.81 -32.16 10.57
N LEU A 141 -1.55 -32.64 9.56
CA LEU A 141 -2.45 -33.78 9.70
C LEU A 141 -1.68 -35.06 10.04
N ARG A 142 -0.55 -35.31 9.37
CA ARG A 142 0.29 -36.48 9.64
C ARG A 142 0.89 -36.41 11.05
N ASP A 143 1.43 -35.26 11.44
CA ASP A 143 2.01 -35.05 12.77
C ASP A 143 0.95 -35.26 13.87
N ALA A 144 -0.28 -34.80 13.65
CA ALA A 144 -1.39 -35.01 14.57
C ALA A 144 -1.77 -36.50 14.68
N GLN A 145 -1.79 -37.24 13.58
CA GLN A 145 -2.04 -38.68 13.58
C GLN A 145 -0.97 -39.45 14.36
N ASP A 146 0.31 -39.10 14.17
CA ASP A 146 1.43 -39.73 14.88
C ASP A 146 1.38 -39.45 16.38
N ALA A 147 1.00 -38.22 16.78
CA ALA A 147 0.80 -37.86 18.18
C ALA A 147 -0.39 -38.61 18.84
N LEU A 148 -1.45 -38.88 18.07
CA LEU A 148 -2.64 -39.58 18.56
C LEU A 148 -2.46 -41.10 18.63
N GLY A 149 -1.60 -41.69 17.80
CA GLY A 149 -1.41 -43.15 17.71
C GLY A 149 -0.96 -43.82 19.01
N ASN A 150 -0.36 -43.07 19.93
CA ASN A 150 0.09 -43.56 21.25
C ASN A 150 -0.93 -43.37 22.37
N SER A 151 -2.07 -42.71 22.11
CA SER A 151 -3.08 -42.38 23.10
C SER A 151 -4.17 -43.45 23.19
N GLN A 152 -4.53 -43.85 24.41
CA GLN A 152 -5.63 -44.79 24.69
C GLN A 152 -6.94 -44.10 25.07
N SER A 153 -6.98 -42.76 24.99
CA SER A 153 -8.19 -41.99 25.29
C SER A 153 -9.25 -42.21 24.21
N ALA A 154 -10.50 -42.43 24.60
CA ALA A 154 -11.63 -42.52 23.68
C ALA A 154 -11.74 -41.27 22.77
N TYR A 155 -11.46 -40.08 23.31
CA TYR A 155 -11.43 -38.83 22.54
C TYR A 155 -10.31 -38.80 21.49
N ALA A 156 -9.16 -39.43 21.78
CA ALA A 156 -8.05 -39.48 20.84
C ALA A 156 -8.34 -40.43 19.67
N VAL A 157 -8.99 -41.56 19.95
CA VAL A 157 -9.46 -42.49 18.93
C VAL A 157 -10.52 -41.83 18.05
N GLU A 158 -11.51 -41.15 18.65
CA GLU A 158 -12.53 -40.42 17.91
C GLU A 158 -11.92 -39.33 17.02
N LEU A 159 -11.00 -38.52 17.55
CA LEU A 159 -10.29 -37.52 16.76
C LEU A 159 -9.49 -38.15 15.62
N ALA A 160 -8.77 -39.24 15.86
CA ALA A 160 -8.03 -39.95 14.82
C ALA A 160 -8.94 -40.48 13.71
N THR A 161 -10.15 -40.96 14.03
CA THR A 161 -11.13 -41.39 13.03
C THR A 161 -11.67 -40.23 12.18
N LEU A 162 -11.86 -39.05 12.78
CA LEU A 162 -12.26 -37.85 12.04
C LEU A 162 -11.13 -37.35 11.12
N LEU A 163 -9.90 -37.31 11.62
CA LEU A 163 -8.73 -36.85 10.88
C LEU A 163 -8.32 -37.79 9.74
N THR A 164 -8.65 -39.08 9.82
CA THR A 164 -8.41 -40.07 8.75
C THR A 164 -9.61 -40.26 7.81
N GLY A 165 -10.69 -39.50 8.02
CA GLY A 165 -11.84 -39.50 7.13
C GLY A 165 -11.52 -38.89 5.76
N TYR A 166 -12.04 -39.50 4.68
CA TYR A 166 -11.83 -39.04 3.30
C TYR A 166 -12.19 -37.58 3.07
N GLU A 167 -13.22 -37.07 3.75
CA GLU A 167 -13.65 -35.68 3.62
C GLU A 167 -12.61 -34.71 4.21
N PHE A 168 -12.00 -35.08 5.35
CA PHE A 168 -11.00 -34.24 6.01
C PHE A 168 -9.67 -34.29 5.27
N GLU A 169 -9.25 -35.47 4.82
CA GLU A 169 -8.06 -35.62 3.98
C GLU A 169 -8.20 -34.84 2.67
N GLY A 170 -9.35 -34.96 1.99
CA GLY A 170 -9.67 -34.18 0.80
C GLY A 170 -9.67 -32.67 1.04
N LEU A 171 -10.16 -32.23 2.21
CA LEU A 171 -10.09 -30.83 2.62
C LEU A 171 -8.65 -30.34 2.82
N MET A 172 -7.78 -31.13 3.43
CA MET A 172 -6.36 -30.77 3.61
C MET A 172 -5.62 -30.71 2.26
N VAL A 173 -5.91 -31.64 1.34
CA VAL A 173 -5.40 -31.60 -0.04
C VAL A 173 -5.86 -30.33 -0.76
N ALA A 174 -7.14 -29.99 -0.66
CA ALA A 174 -7.68 -28.78 -1.28
C ALA A 174 -7.09 -27.52 -0.65
N HIS A 175 -6.90 -27.51 0.66
CA HIS A 175 -6.27 -26.41 1.39
C HIS A 175 -4.85 -26.15 0.87
N ASP A 176 -3.99 -27.17 0.83
CA ASP A 176 -2.60 -27.02 0.40
C ASP A 176 -2.51 -26.73 -1.11
N GLY A 177 -3.41 -27.31 -1.92
CA GLY A 177 -3.53 -26.99 -3.35
C GLY A 177 -3.94 -25.54 -3.61
N VAL A 178 -4.87 -24.99 -2.82
CA VAL A 178 -5.23 -23.56 -2.90
C VAL A 178 -4.09 -22.70 -2.37
N ALA A 179 -3.49 -23.04 -1.23
CA ALA A 179 -2.37 -22.30 -0.65
C ALA A 179 -1.14 -22.22 -1.57
N SER A 180 -0.86 -23.27 -2.34
CA SER A 180 0.28 -23.32 -3.28
C SER A 180 0.02 -22.59 -4.61
N THR A 181 -1.24 -22.48 -5.03
CA THR A 181 -1.62 -21.75 -6.25
C THR A 181 -1.87 -20.26 -6.01
N LEU A 182 -1.89 -19.83 -4.74
CA LEU A 182 -1.99 -18.44 -4.36
C LEU A 182 -0.60 -17.77 -4.44
N PRO A 183 -0.44 -16.72 -5.28
CA PRO A 183 0.69 -15.81 -5.17
C PRO A 183 0.89 -15.31 -3.73
N PRO A 184 2.14 -15.02 -3.31
CA PRO A 184 2.41 -14.47 -1.98
C PRO A 184 1.60 -13.19 -1.70
N ASP A 185 1.24 -12.44 -2.75
CA ASP A 185 0.48 -11.18 -2.69
C ASP A 185 -1.05 -11.34 -2.78
N SER A 186 -1.56 -12.56 -2.92
CA SER A 186 -3.01 -12.82 -3.03
C SER A 186 -3.73 -12.92 -1.69
N THR A 187 -2.99 -13.03 -0.59
CA THR A 187 -3.51 -13.10 0.79
C THR A 187 -2.83 -12.09 1.71
N SER A 188 -1.80 -11.38 1.23
CA SER A 188 -1.43 -10.14 1.88
C SER A 188 -2.53 -9.12 1.55
N PRO A 189 -3.07 -8.38 2.54
CA PRO A 189 -3.59 -7.07 2.18
C PRO A 189 -2.45 -6.38 1.40
N PRO A 190 -2.75 -5.62 0.33
CA PRO A 190 -1.72 -4.85 -0.37
C PRO A 190 -0.86 -4.16 0.69
N PRO A 191 0.49 -4.14 0.54
CA PRO A 191 1.36 -3.48 1.51
C PRO A 191 0.71 -2.17 1.85
N GLN A 192 0.34 -1.99 3.13
CA GLN A 192 -0.46 -0.85 3.52
C GLN A 192 0.26 0.37 2.94
N PRO A 193 -0.37 1.16 2.05
CA PRO A 193 0.25 2.39 1.63
C PRO A 193 0.55 3.16 2.92
N PRO A 194 1.77 3.70 3.07
CA PRO A 194 2.25 4.25 4.34
C PRO A 194 1.16 5.14 4.92
N LEU A 195 0.58 4.70 6.05
CA LEU A 195 -0.51 5.33 6.83
C LEU A 195 -1.03 6.62 6.20
N GLY A 196 -1.89 6.50 5.18
CA GLY A 196 -2.09 7.62 4.26
C GLY A 196 -3.44 7.73 3.58
N LEU A 197 -4.01 6.66 3.06
CA LEU A 197 -5.32 6.71 2.40
C LEU A 197 -6.06 5.36 2.55
N PRO A 198 -7.28 5.32 3.11
CA PRO A 198 -8.10 4.13 3.04
C PRO A 198 -8.60 3.95 1.60
N ALA A 199 -8.45 2.74 1.06
CA ALA A 199 -9.16 2.33 -0.14
C ALA A 199 -10.66 2.56 0.09
N ILE A 200 -11.27 3.41 -0.74
CA ILE A 200 -12.67 3.81 -0.63
C ILE A 200 -13.51 2.52 -0.66
N ARG A 201 -14.18 2.22 0.45
CA ARG A 201 -15.19 1.16 0.52
C ARG A 201 -16.47 1.67 -0.15
N SER A 202 -16.41 1.92 -1.46
CA SER A 202 -17.52 2.41 -2.30
C SER A 202 -18.72 1.45 -2.38
N SER A 203 -18.67 0.31 -1.69
CA SER A 203 -19.73 -0.69 -1.67
C SER A 203 -20.70 -0.55 -0.48
N ARG A 204 -20.36 0.23 0.56
CA ARG A 204 -21.24 0.41 1.74
C ARG A 204 -22.15 1.64 1.66
N TYR A 205 -21.74 2.64 0.91
CA TYR A 205 -22.51 3.84 0.58
C TYR A 205 -22.80 3.71 -0.92
N GLY A 206 -24.07 3.83 -1.33
CA GLY A 206 -24.51 3.48 -2.67
C GLY A 206 -23.68 4.16 -3.77
N SER A 207 -23.72 3.59 -4.97
CA SER A 207 -22.94 4.00 -6.15
C SER A 207 -23.22 5.42 -6.68
N GLU A 208 -23.93 6.27 -5.93
CA GLU A 208 -24.40 7.60 -6.36
C GLU A 208 -23.79 8.76 -5.57
N ASP A 209 -23.01 8.50 -4.51
CA ASP A 209 -22.46 9.57 -3.66
C ASP A 209 -21.01 9.90 -4.06
N ASN A 210 -20.75 11.16 -4.45
CA ASN A 210 -19.41 11.67 -4.75
C ASN A 210 -18.55 11.78 -3.46
N ILE A 211 -18.09 10.67 -2.92
CA ILE A 211 -17.34 10.63 -1.66
C ILE A 211 -15.91 11.15 -1.85
N LYS A 212 -15.44 12.01 -0.93
CA LYS A 212 -14.07 12.53 -0.87
C LYS A 212 -13.40 12.14 0.45
N ILE A 213 -12.11 11.81 0.38
CA ILE A 213 -11.25 11.66 1.56
C ILE A 213 -10.44 12.93 1.70
N ILE A 214 -10.48 13.53 2.89
CA ILE A 214 -9.68 14.71 3.22
C ILE A 214 -8.81 14.40 4.44
N ARG A 215 -7.66 15.07 4.51
CA ARG A 215 -6.71 14.92 5.60
C ARG A 215 -6.41 16.28 6.22
N ILE A 216 -6.70 16.43 7.51
CA ILE A 216 -6.52 17.68 8.24
C ILE A 216 -5.60 17.40 9.43
N GLU A 217 -4.50 18.15 9.52
CA GLU A 217 -3.63 18.13 10.69
C GLU A 217 -4.31 18.87 11.85
N LYS A 218 -4.75 18.13 12.86
CA LYS A 218 -5.32 18.66 14.11
C LYS A 218 -4.22 18.78 15.17
N THR A 219 -4.10 19.98 15.72
CA THR A 219 -3.27 20.25 16.91
C THR A 219 -4.06 19.94 18.18
N THR A 220 -3.55 20.34 19.35
CA THR A 220 -4.28 20.25 20.63
C THR A 220 -5.50 21.17 20.69
N GLU A 221 -5.68 22.07 19.73
CA GLU A 221 -6.85 22.94 19.60
C GLU A 221 -8.02 22.22 18.89
N PRO A 222 -9.27 22.62 19.15
CA PRO A 222 -10.41 22.06 18.43
C PRO A 222 -10.27 22.29 16.92
N LEU A 223 -10.81 21.35 16.13
CA LEU A 223 -10.73 21.37 14.66
C LEU A 223 -11.21 22.69 14.03
N GLY A 224 -12.08 23.44 14.73
CA GLY A 224 -12.62 24.70 14.24
C GLY A 224 -13.78 24.49 13.26
N ALA A 225 -14.59 23.46 13.49
CA ALA A 225 -15.85 23.23 12.78
C ALA A 225 -16.93 22.85 13.79
N THR A 226 -18.18 23.19 13.49
CA THR A 226 -19.36 22.75 14.24
C THR A 226 -20.08 21.68 13.46
N VAL A 227 -20.69 20.72 14.15
CA VAL A 227 -21.45 19.62 13.54
C VAL A 227 -22.91 19.67 13.99
N ARG A 228 -23.81 19.26 13.10
CA ARG A 228 -25.24 19.08 13.37
C ARG A 228 -25.69 17.72 12.85
N ASN A 229 -26.73 17.14 13.44
CA ASN A 229 -27.36 15.93 12.92
C ASN A 229 -28.55 16.30 12.01
N GLU A 230 -28.66 15.62 10.87
CA GLU A 230 -29.82 15.67 9.99
C GLU A 230 -30.30 14.22 9.75
N GLY A 231 -31.29 13.79 10.53
CA GLY A 231 -31.59 12.37 10.69
C GLY A 231 -30.38 11.63 11.27
N ASP A 232 -29.93 10.58 10.58
CA ASP A 232 -28.74 9.80 10.97
C ASP A 232 -27.43 10.39 10.42
N ALA A 233 -27.49 11.40 9.56
CA ALA A 233 -26.32 12.03 8.95
C ALA A 233 -25.69 13.08 9.89
N VAL A 234 -24.36 13.19 9.84
CA VAL A 234 -23.59 14.19 10.58
C VAL A 234 -23.07 15.23 9.59
N ILE A 235 -23.56 16.45 9.68
CA ILE A 235 -23.30 17.52 8.71
C ILE A 235 -22.46 18.64 9.35
N ILE A 236 -21.52 19.21 8.60
CA ILE A 236 -20.81 20.42 9.02
C ILE A 236 -21.78 21.60 9.05
N GLY A 237 -21.97 22.16 10.25
CA GLY A 237 -22.73 23.36 10.52
C GLY A 237 -22.05 24.61 9.99
N ARG A 238 -20.89 24.89 10.57
CA ARG A 238 -20.11 26.10 10.34
C ARG A 238 -18.63 25.80 10.45
N VAL A 239 -17.82 26.42 9.61
CA VAL A 239 -16.36 26.42 9.72
C VAL A 239 -15.92 27.71 10.42
N VAL A 240 -15.12 27.58 11.48
CA VAL A 240 -14.68 28.68 12.33
C VAL A 240 -13.39 29.29 11.78
N ARG A 241 -13.38 30.62 11.70
CA ARG A 241 -12.21 31.37 11.21
C ARG A 241 -10.97 31.14 12.06
N GLY A 242 -9.84 30.90 11.42
CA GLY A 242 -8.55 30.63 12.05
C GLY A 242 -8.38 29.20 12.58
N GLY A 243 -9.42 28.35 12.48
CA GLY A 243 -9.36 26.94 12.87
C GLY A 243 -8.62 26.06 11.87
N ALA A 244 -8.28 24.83 12.28
CA ALA A 244 -7.58 23.88 11.41
C ALA A 244 -8.42 23.49 10.18
N ALA A 245 -9.75 23.38 10.33
CA ALA A 245 -10.68 23.15 9.24
C ALA A 245 -10.60 24.25 8.17
N GLU A 246 -10.68 25.53 8.56
CA GLU A 246 -10.56 26.66 7.61
C GLU A 246 -9.18 26.69 6.96
N LYS A 247 -8.11 26.54 7.75
CA LYS A 247 -6.72 26.57 7.25
C LYS A 247 -6.43 25.47 6.23
N SER A 248 -7.05 24.31 6.38
CA SER A 248 -6.93 23.23 5.40
C SER A 248 -7.64 23.54 4.07
N GLY A 249 -8.74 24.29 4.12
CA GLY A 249 -9.59 24.56 2.95
C GLY A 249 -10.28 23.32 2.36
N LEU A 250 -10.24 22.18 3.07
CA LEU A 250 -10.76 20.90 2.57
C LEU A 250 -12.16 20.58 3.08
N LEU A 251 -12.59 21.23 4.17
CA LEU A 251 -13.89 21.01 4.83
C LEU A 251 -14.75 22.26 4.72
N HIS A 252 -15.99 22.10 4.27
CA HIS A 252 -16.92 23.19 4.01
C HIS A 252 -18.24 23.00 4.77
N GLU A 253 -18.98 24.10 4.90
CA GLU A 253 -20.33 24.06 5.47
C GLU A 253 -21.25 23.23 4.57
N GLY A 254 -22.01 22.32 5.18
CA GLY A 254 -22.90 21.40 4.47
C GLY A 254 -22.27 20.05 4.09
N ASP A 255 -20.97 19.84 4.27
CA ASP A 255 -20.36 18.53 4.02
C ASP A 255 -20.90 17.50 5.02
N GLU A 256 -21.27 16.29 4.54
CA GLU A 256 -21.64 15.16 5.39
C GLU A 256 -20.37 14.38 5.77
N ILE A 257 -20.17 14.14 7.07
CA ILE A 257 -19.09 13.28 7.57
C ILE A 257 -19.61 11.85 7.68
N LEU A 258 -18.96 10.93 6.97
CA LEU A 258 -19.23 9.50 7.04
C LEU A 258 -18.33 8.82 8.07
N GLU A 259 -17.03 9.09 8.03
CA GLU A 259 -16.03 8.46 8.90
C GLU A 259 -14.94 9.46 9.31
N VAL A 260 -14.39 9.32 10.51
CA VAL A 260 -13.18 10.02 10.98
C VAL A 260 -12.21 8.99 11.54
N ASN A 261 -10.99 8.92 11.01
CA ASN A 261 -9.96 7.95 11.41
C ASN A 261 -10.49 6.51 11.53
N SER A 262 -11.29 6.08 10.55
CA SER A 262 -11.97 4.77 10.48
C SER A 262 -13.10 4.55 11.49
N ILE A 263 -13.53 5.59 12.20
CA ILE A 263 -14.69 5.54 13.09
C ILE A 263 -15.91 6.07 12.33
N GLU A 264 -16.94 5.24 12.19
CA GLU A 264 -18.22 5.63 11.57
C GLU A 264 -18.93 6.72 12.39
N MET A 265 -19.49 7.70 11.68
CA MET A 265 -20.15 8.87 12.26
C MET A 265 -21.67 8.82 12.16
N ARG A 266 -22.24 8.08 11.18
CA ARG A 266 -23.70 7.95 11.06
C ARG A 266 -24.33 7.34 12.30
N GLY A 267 -25.50 7.85 12.67
CA GLY A 267 -26.24 7.44 13.86
C GLY A 267 -25.63 7.88 15.20
N LYS A 268 -24.49 8.58 15.19
CA LYS A 268 -23.91 9.15 16.42
C LYS A 268 -24.52 10.51 16.75
N SER A 269 -24.72 10.76 18.04
CA SER A 269 -25.16 12.06 18.54
C SER A 269 -24.05 13.11 18.40
N VAL A 270 -24.43 14.39 18.23
CA VAL A 270 -23.52 15.55 18.23
C VAL A 270 -22.47 15.46 19.35
N ASN A 271 -22.90 15.14 20.57
CA ASN A 271 -22.00 15.06 21.73
C ASN A 271 -20.93 13.97 21.54
N ALA A 272 -21.34 12.77 21.10
CA ALA A 272 -20.41 11.68 20.85
C ALA A 272 -19.42 12.02 19.72
N VAL A 273 -19.87 12.68 18.65
CA VAL A 273 -18.99 13.13 17.56
C VAL A 273 -17.98 14.17 18.07
N CYS A 274 -18.43 15.13 18.89
CA CYS A 274 -17.56 16.13 19.50
C CYS A 274 -16.48 15.48 20.37
N ASP A 275 -16.84 14.47 21.16
CA ASP A 275 -15.88 13.80 22.04
C ASP A 275 -14.86 12.97 21.23
N ILE A 276 -15.30 12.25 20.19
CA ILE A 276 -14.40 11.56 19.27
C ILE A 276 -13.41 12.52 18.61
N LEU A 277 -13.89 13.67 18.12
CA LEU A 277 -13.04 14.67 17.48
C LEU A 277 -12.09 15.38 18.46
N LYS A 278 -12.49 15.52 19.73
CA LYS A 278 -11.62 16.10 20.78
C LYS A 278 -10.46 15.15 21.11
N ASP A 279 -10.74 13.86 21.26
CA ASP A 279 -9.76 12.85 21.69
C ASP A 279 -8.72 12.50 20.62
N MET A 280 -8.97 12.85 19.36
CA MET A 280 -8.02 12.61 18.27
C MET A 280 -7.01 13.74 18.12
N GLU A 281 -5.72 13.41 17.99
CA GLU A 281 -4.64 14.38 17.78
C GLU A 281 -3.80 14.01 16.55
N GLY A 282 -3.11 15.00 15.98
CA GLY A 282 -2.31 14.81 14.79
C GLY A 282 -3.18 14.71 13.53
N SER A 283 -2.87 13.77 12.66
CA SER A 283 -3.50 13.71 11.35
C SER A 283 -4.89 13.07 11.40
N LEU A 284 -5.92 13.86 11.05
CA LEU A 284 -7.29 13.38 10.90
C LEU A 284 -7.58 13.03 9.45
N THR A 285 -7.92 11.77 9.19
CA THR A 285 -8.47 11.32 7.91
C THR A 285 -9.99 11.31 8.01
N ILE A 286 -10.66 12.13 7.20
CA ILE A 286 -12.12 12.29 7.23
C ILE A 286 -12.68 11.87 5.88
N LEU A 287 -13.69 11.00 5.90
CA LEU A 287 -14.48 10.62 4.74
C LEU A 287 -15.73 11.48 4.70
N ILE A 288 -15.93 12.22 3.60
CA ILE A 288 -17.04 13.16 3.46
C ILE A 288 -17.84 12.96 2.16
N ILE A 289 -19.10 13.35 2.19
CA ILE A 289 -19.87 13.67 0.98
C ILE A 289 -19.90 15.21 0.89
N PRO A 290 -19.30 15.80 -0.15
CA PRO A 290 -19.29 17.25 -0.32
C PRO A 290 -20.71 17.79 -0.48
N ALA A 291 -20.98 18.93 0.12
CA ALA A 291 -22.19 19.67 -0.20
C ALA A 291 -22.23 19.94 -1.72
N SER A 292 -23.38 19.70 -2.36
CA SER A 292 -23.60 20.10 -3.75
C SER A 292 -23.53 21.62 -3.80
N GLN A 293 -22.38 22.18 -4.20
CA GLN A 293 -22.21 23.62 -4.31
C GLN A 293 -23.09 24.12 -5.46
N SER A 294 -24.15 24.85 -5.12
CA SER A 294 -24.92 25.70 -6.03
C SER A 294 -24.22 27.03 -6.24
#